data_AF-A0A2M7N8M1-F1
#
_entry.id   AF-A0A2M7N8M1-F1
#
_cell.length_a   1.000
_cell.length_b   1.000
_cell.length_c   1.000
_cell.angle_alpha   90.00
_cell.angle_beta   90.00
_cell.angle_gamma   90.00
#
_symmetry.space_group_name_H-M   'P 1'
#
loop_
_entity.id
_entity.type
_entity.pdbx_description
1 polymer ?
#
loop_
_entity_poly.entity_id
_entity_poly.type
_entity_poly.pdbx_seq_one_letter_code
_entity_poly.pdbx_strand_id
1 'polypeptide(L)'
;AELAAVLGHEIGHVTARHGVRQQSAAQAANIGLTIASIFVPEINTAGAQNLANLVGGALLSGYGREHELEADRLGAEYLARTDYDPQAIITVIGVLKNQELQDAQLAKQEGREARRYHGLFASHPDNDTRLQQAVGEAQKNATPQVHFSGRKEYLAATEGLTFNDSSDQGVVRNNAFYHGDLGFAVQFPANWQVHNLPTALVAVSPGGDVQMQMKLDESPSGTPLEYARRFAGYSAQLRGLDLNGLSGALFEQSSTLGGVIFMNKQAFVLQARGKDSNNLAAYREAVFDSVRSFHALTNAERRLVKPLTLHVITAQRGDTFAGLAKNSPLGQSAESYLRLINARYPDGEPQTGEPIKIVR
;
A
#
# COMPACT_ATOMS: atom_id res chain seq x y z
N ALA A 1 -10.63 15.99 15.45
CA ALA A 1 -11.14 16.69 14.26
C ALA A 1 -10.66 16.04 12.96
N GLU A 2 -9.36 15.92 12.69
CA GLU A 2 -8.84 15.29 11.45
C GLU A 2 -9.36 13.87 11.21
N LEU A 3 -9.33 12.99 12.22
CA LEU A 3 -9.92 11.64 12.12
C LEU A 3 -11.42 11.69 11.81
N ALA A 4 -12.14 12.64 12.42
CA ALA A 4 -13.57 12.82 12.16
C ALA A 4 -13.81 13.31 10.72
N ALA A 5 -12.93 14.13 10.15
CA ALA A 5 -12.98 14.56 8.75
C ALA A 5 -12.86 13.37 7.79
N VAL A 6 -11.91 12.46 8.04
CA VAL A 6 -11.76 11.23 7.27
C VAL A 6 -13.02 10.36 7.39
N LEU A 7 -13.52 10.13 8.60
CA LEU A 7 -14.76 9.35 8.79
C LEU A 7 -15.99 10.02 8.16
N GLY A 8 -16.08 11.34 8.21
CA GLY A 8 -17.15 12.12 7.59
C GLY A 8 -17.16 11.96 6.07
N HIS A 9 -15.98 11.95 5.45
CA HIS A 9 -15.82 11.66 4.02
C HIS A 9 -16.31 10.24 3.67
N GLU A 10 -15.89 9.22 4.42
CA GLU A 10 -16.35 7.84 4.20
C GLU A 10 -17.86 7.68 4.39
N ILE A 11 -18.44 8.35 5.40
CA ILE A 11 -19.89 8.39 5.58
C ILE A 11 -20.55 9.09 4.38
N GLY A 12 -19.94 10.14 3.83
CA GLY A 12 -20.39 10.82 2.61
C GLY A 12 -20.51 9.88 1.42
N HIS A 13 -19.54 8.98 1.22
CA HIS A 13 -19.64 7.95 0.19
C HIS A 13 -20.85 7.03 0.36
N VAL A 14 -21.13 6.63 1.60
CA VAL A 14 -22.25 5.74 1.92
C VAL A 14 -23.59 6.46 1.76
N THR A 15 -23.73 7.67 2.30
CA THR A 15 -24.99 8.43 2.27
C THR A 15 -25.37 8.88 0.86
N ALA A 16 -24.38 9.26 0.04
CA ALA A 16 -24.56 9.59 -1.38
C ALA A 16 -24.61 8.35 -2.29
N ARG A 17 -24.43 7.14 -1.72
CA ARG A 17 -24.49 5.84 -2.42
C ARG A 17 -23.54 5.74 -3.61
N HIS A 18 -22.32 6.27 -3.48
CA HIS A 18 -21.34 6.33 -4.58
C HIS A 18 -21.02 4.97 -5.18
N GLY A 19 -20.87 3.91 -4.36
CA GLY A 19 -20.65 2.56 -4.86
C GLY A 19 -21.78 2.06 -5.76
N VAL A 20 -23.03 2.31 -5.39
CA VAL A 20 -24.22 1.93 -6.19
C VAL A 20 -24.31 2.75 -7.48
N ARG A 21 -24.00 4.05 -7.41
CA ARG A 21 -23.98 4.95 -8.57
C ARG A 21 -22.89 4.54 -9.56
N GLN A 22 -21.68 4.25 -9.07
CA GLN A 22 -20.56 3.80 -9.90
C GLN A 22 -20.86 2.45 -10.55
N GLN A 23 -21.44 1.50 -9.81
CA GLN A 23 -21.84 0.21 -10.37
C GLN A 23 -22.95 0.36 -11.42
N SER A 24 -23.95 1.21 -11.16
CA SER A 24 -25.01 1.51 -12.12
C SER A 24 -24.46 2.15 -13.40
N ALA A 25 -23.52 3.10 -13.28
CA ALA A 25 -22.85 3.74 -14.41
C ALA A 25 -22.04 2.73 -15.23
N ALA A 26 -21.30 1.82 -14.57
CA ALA A 26 -20.56 0.75 -15.25
C ALA A 26 -21.48 -0.22 -15.99
N GLN A 27 -22.62 -0.60 -15.38
CA GLN A 27 -23.62 -1.44 -16.05
C GLN A 27 -24.24 -0.74 -17.26
N ALA A 28 -24.63 0.53 -17.12
CA ALA A 28 -25.18 1.32 -18.21
C ALA A 28 -24.18 1.51 -19.36
N ALA A 29 -22.90 1.75 -19.05
CA ALA A 29 -21.83 1.83 -20.05
C ALA A 29 -21.67 0.51 -20.80
N ASN A 30 -21.67 -0.63 -20.09
CA ASN A 30 -21.58 -1.96 -20.70
C ASN A 30 -22.79 -2.28 -21.60
N ILE A 31 -24.00 -1.92 -21.17
CA ILE A 31 -25.21 -2.04 -21.98
C ILE A 31 -25.12 -1.15 -23.24
N GLY A 32 -24.68 0.10 -23.09
CA GLY A 32 -24.49 1.03 -24.20
C GLY A 32 -23.48 0.50 -25.23
N LEU A 33 -22.36 -0.04 -24.78
CA LEU A 33 -21.36 -0.68 -25.64
C LEU A 33 -21.93 -1.90 -26.37
N THR A 34 -22.71 -2.73 -25.66
CA THR A 34 -23.38 -3.90 -26.24
C THR A 34 -24.35 -3.49 -27.34
N ILE A 35 -25.19 -2.48 -27.10
CA ILE A 35 -26.13 -1.95 -28.10
C ILE A 35 -25.36 -1.36 -29.29
N ALA A 36 -24.34 -0.53 -29.04
CA ALA A 36 -23.53 0.07 -30.11
C ALA A 36 -22.87 -0.98 -31.01
N SER A 37 -22.40 -2.10 -30.42
CA SER A 37 -21.79 -3.20 -31.17
C SER A 37 -22.75 -3.93 -32.12
N ILE A 38 -24.06 -3.86 -31.88
CA ILE A 38 -25.11 -4.43 -32.74
C ILE A 38 -25.33 -3.56 -33.98
N PHE A 39 -25.24 -2.24 -33.83
CA PHE A 39 -25.56 -1.27 -34.89
C PHE A 39 -24.35 -0.77 -35.69
N VAL A 40 -23.13 -0.93 -35.16
CA VAL A 40 -21.88 -0.50 -35.81
C VAL A 40 -20.87 -1.65 -35.78
N PRO A 41 -20.85 -2.51 -36.81
CA PRO A 41 -20.00 -3.70 -36.87
C PRO A 41 -18.50 -3.39 -36.77
N GLU A 42 -18.08 -2.18 -37.15
CA GLU A 42 -16.70 -1.69 -37.09
C GLU A 42 -16.16 -1.58 -35.65
N ILE A 43 -17.05 -1.50 -34.65
CA ILE A 43 -16.69 -1.47 -33.22
C ILE A 43 -16.19 -2.84 -32.73
N ASN A 44 -16.46 -3.93 -33.46
CA ASN A 44 -15.97 -5.27 -33.14
C ASN A 44 -14.51 -5.54 -33.57
N THR A 45 -13.83 -4.54 -34.15
CA THR A 45 -12.39 -4.64 -34.40
C THR A 45 -11.61 -4.44 -33.10
N ALA A 46 -10.48 -5.15 -32.93
CA ALA A 46 -9.65 -5.04 -31.73
C ALA A 46 -9.22 -3.58 -31.41
N GLY A 47 -9.03 -2.74 -32.44
CA GLY A 47 -8.73 -1.32 -32.28
C GLY A 47 -9.88 -0.50 -31.72
N ALA A 48 -11.12 -0.77 -32.15
CA ALA A 48 -12.30 -0.06 -31.67
C ALA A 48 -12.74 -0.52 -30.27
N GLN A 49 -12.52 -1.80 -29.92
CA GLN A 49 -12.72 -2.30 -28.55
C GLN A 49 -11.75 -1.65 -27.55
N ASN A 50 -10.49 -1.46 -27.94
CA ASN A 50 -9.51 -0.73 -27.10
C ASN A 50 -9.90 0.73 -26.89
N LEU A 51 -10.40 1.41 -27.93
CA LEU A 51 -10.89 2.78 -27.83
C LEU A 51 -12.16 2.87 -26.96
N ALA A 52 -13.09 1.93 -27.10
CA ALA A 52 -14.29 1.85 -26.28
C ALA A 52 -13.97 1.62 -24.79
N ASN A 53 -13.03 0.74 -24.49
CA ASN A 53 -12.54 0.50 -23.13
C ASN A 53 -11.86 1.75 -22.54
N LEU A 54 -11.09 2.48 -23.36
CA LEU A 54 -10.43 3.72 -22.94
C LEU A 54 -11.45 4.84 -22.63
N VAL A 55 -12.46 5.01 -23.48
CA VAL A 55 -13.54 5.99 -23.26
C VAL A 55 -14.40 5.61 -22.06
N GLY A 56 -14.78 4.33 -21.92
CA GLY A 56 -15.50 3.83 -20.76
C GLY A 56 -14.73 4.00 -19.46
N GLY A 57 -13.43 3.71 -19.48
CA GLY A 57 -12.52 3.95 -18.35
C GLY A 57 -12.41 5.43 -17.98
N ALA A 58 -12.33 6.33 -18.97
CA ALA A 58 -12.28 7.77 -18.74
C ALA A 58 -13.58 8.33 -18.12
N LEU A 59 -14.75 7.84 -18.59
CA LEU A 59 -16.05 8.20 -18.02
C LEU A 59 -16.18 7.74 -16.56
N LEU A 60 -15.84 6.48 -16.28
CA LEU A 60 -15.86 5.95 -14.91
C LEU A 60 -14.86 6.65 -13.99
N SER A 61 -13.72 7.10 -14.54
CA SER A 61 -12.74 7.92 -13.81
C SER A 61 -13.28 9.32 -13.50
N GLY A 62 -14.11 9.90 -14.39
CA GLY A 62 -14.87 11.12 -14.12
C GLY A 62 -15.80 10.95 -12.93
N TYR A 63 -16.62 9.89 -12.97
CA TYR A 63 -17.50 9.46 -11.87
C TYR A 63 -16.78 9.26 -10.53
N GLY A 64 -15.55 8.76 -10.56
CA GLY A 64 -14.71 8.73 -9.35
C GLY A 64 -14.48 10.13 -8.79
N ARG A 65 -14.02 11.08 -9.61
CA ARG A 65 -13.68 12.43 -9.15
C ARG A 65 -14.87 13.20 -8.59
N GLU A 66 -16.03 13.19 -9.25
CA GLU A 66 -17.21 13.91 -8.74
C GLU A 66 -17.74 13.32 -7.43
N HIS A 67 -17.68 12.00 -7.26
CA HIS A 67 -18.00 11.34 -5.99
C HIS A 67 -17.07 11.80 -4.85
N GLU A 68 -15.79 12.03 -5.12
CA GLU A 68 -14.89 12.53 -4.09
C GLU A 68 -15.19 13.94 -3.64
N LEU A 69 -15.49 14.81 -4.60
CA LEU A 69 -15.83 16.19 -4.29
C LEU A 69 -17.17 16.26 -3.53
N GLU A 70 -18.14 15.42 -3.89
CA GLU A 70 -19.38 15.28 -3.14
C GLU A 70 -19.14 14.76 -1.71
N ALA A 71 -18.26 13.77 -1.55
CA ALA A 71 -17.92 13.21 -0.24
C ALA A 71 -17.15 14.18 0.65
N ASP A 72 -16.18 14.93 0.08
CA ASP A 72 -15.45 15.99 0.80
C ASP A 72 -16.42 17.09 1.27
N ARG A 73 -17.36 17.52 0.42
CA ARG A 73 -18.40 18.50 0.78
C ARG A 73 -19.31 17.98 1.90
N LEU A 74 -19.84 16.76 1.74
CA LEU A 74 -20.71 16.14 2.75
C LEU A 74 -19.97 15.94 4.08
N GLY A 75 -18.71 15.52 4.02
CA GLY A 75 -17.85 15.40 5.20
C GLY A 75 -17.70 16.74 5.92
N ALA A 76 -17.38 17.82 5.20
CA ALA A 76 -17.30 19.16 5.78
C ALA A 76 -18.63 19.62 6.41
N GLU A 77 -19.77 19.35 5.77
CA GLU A 77 -21.10 19.63 6.32
C GLU A 77 -21.39 18.80 7.58
N TYR A 78 -20.99 17.53 7.62
CA TYR A 78 -21.16 16.68 8.80
C TYR A 78 -20.33 17.19 9.96
N LEU A 79 -19.09 17.59 9.72
CA LEU A 79 -18.24 18.19 10.75
C LEU A 79 -18.86 19.47 11.30
N ALA A 80 -19.35 20.36 10.43
CA ALA A 80 -19.98 21.62 10.83
C ALA A 80 -21.28 21.46 11.62
N ARG A 81 -21.97 20.33 11.48
CA ARG A 81 -23.15 19.97 12.28
C ARG A 81 -22.79 19.32 13.62
N THR A 82 -21.50 19.14 13.88
CA THR A 82 -20.94 18.64 15.14
C THR A 82 -20.02 19.71 15.75
N ASP A 83 -19.45 19.45 16.92
CA ASP A 83 -18.49 20.36 17.57
C ASP A 83 -17.06 20.26 16.98
N TYR A 84 -16.86 19.53 15.87
CA TYR A 84 -15.56 19.39 15.22
C TYR A 84 -15.30 20.49 14.18
N ASP A 85 -14.05 20.94 14.12
CA ASP A 85 -13.61 21.97 13.18
C ASP A 85 -13.77 21.52 11.71
N PRO A 86 -14.64 22.16 10.90
CA PRO A 86 -14.80 21.84 9.48
C PRO A 86 -13.52 22.06 8.67
N GLN A 87 -12.59 22.89 9.14
CA GLN A 87 -11.30 23.12 8.49
C GLN A 87 -10.36 21.91 8.62
N ALA A 88 -10.67 20.93 9.47
CA ALA A 88 -9.83 19.75 9.65
C ALA A 88 -9.67 18.92 8.36
N ILE A 89 -10.62 18.99 7.42
CA ILE A 89 -10.50 18.35 6.10
C ILE A 89 -9.32 18.92 5.30
N ILE A 90 -9.07 20.23 5.39
CA ILE A 90 -7.93 20.90 4.76
C ILE A 90 -6.63 20.40 5.38
N THR A 91 -6.61 20.25 6.71
CA THR A 91 -5.44 19.71 7.42
C THR A 91 -5.12 18.29 6.99
N VAL A 92 -6.14 17.42 6.86
CA VAL A 92 -5.97 16.05 6.36
C VAL A 92 -5.39 16.04 4.95
N ILE A 93 -5.94 16.83 4.02
CA ILE A 93 -5.43 16.92 2.65
C ILE A 93 -3.97 17.43 2.64
N GLY A 94 -3.64 18.39 3.50
CA GLY A 94 -2.26 18.86 3.68
C GLY A 94 -1.31 17.76 4.17
N VAL A 95 -1.73 16.92 5.12
CA VAL A 95 -0.95 15.76 5.58
C VAL A 95 -0.74 14.75 4.44
N LEU A 96 -1.78 14.46 3.64
CA LEU A 96 -1.66 13.59 2.47
C LEU A 96 -0.70 14.15 1.41
N LYS A 97 -0.75 15.46 1.15
CA LYS A 97 0.19 16.13 0.25
C LYS A 97 1.63 16.04 0.76
N ASN A 98 1.83 16.25 2.06
CA ASN A 98 3.15 16.13 2.69
C ASN A 98 3.69 14.70 2.59
N GLN A 99 2.82 13.69 2.73
CA GLN A 99 3.19 12.29 2.55
C GLN A 99 3.60 11.99 1.09
N GLU A 100 2.87 12.51 0.11
CA GLU A 100 3.21 12.40 -1.32
C GLU A 100 4.58 13.02 -1.62
N LEU A 101 4.84 14.22 -1.11
CA LEU A 101 6.12 14.92 -1.27
C LEU A 101 7.27 14.18 -0.58
N GLN A 102 7.03 13.63 0.62
CA GLN A 102 8.01 12.82 1.35
C GLN A 102 8.39 11.58 0.55
N ASP A 103 7.41 10.83 0.03
CA ASP A 103 7.72 9.63 -0.74
C ASP A 103 8.49 9.97 -2.02
N ALA A 104 8.13 11.05 -2.72
CA ALA A 104 8.87 11.50 -3.90
C ALA A 104 10.34 11.84 -3.57
N GLN A 105 10.59 12.47 -2.41
CA GLN A 105 11.95 12.76 -1.95
C GLN A 105 12.73 11.48 -1.63
N LEU A 106 12.13 10.56 -0.87
CA LEU A 106 12.75 9.27 -0.52
C LEU A 106 13.03 8.45 -1.78
N ALA A 107 12.10 8.43 -2.72
CA ALA A 107 12.24 7.74 -3.99
C ALA A 107 13.46 8.20 -4.78
N LYS A 108 13.63 9.52 -4.88
CA LYS A 108 14.79 10.12 -5.54
C LYS A 108 16.11 9.76 -4.86
N GLN A 109 16.14 9.70 -3.53
CA GLN A 109 17.33 9.30 -2.76
C GLN A 109 17.66 7.82 -2.97
N GLU A 110 16.64 6.98 -3.05
CA GLU A 110 16.76 5.53 -3.23
C GLU A 110 16.94 5.13 -4.71
N GLY A 111 16.95 6.09 -5.65
CA GLY A 111 17.05 5.82 -7.09
C GLY A 111 15.86 5.04 -7.64
N ARG A 112 14.70 5.09 -6.97
CA ARG A 112 13.44 4.46 -7.38
C ARG A 112 12.44 5.51 -7.88
N GLU A 113 11.43 5.06 -8.59
CA GLU A 113 10.25 5.89 -8.84
C GLU A 113 9.46 6.13 -7.55
N ALA A 114 8.82 7.29 -7.47
CA ALA A 114 7.92 7.61 -6.38
C ALA A 114 6.75 6.62 -6.38
N ARG A 115 6.49 6.04 -5.21
CA ARG A 115 5.26 5.31 -4.95
C ARG A 115 4.15 6.35 -5.02
N ARG A 116 3.39 6.36 -6.11
CA ARG A 116 2.05 6.97 -6.06
C ARG A 116 1.29 6.15 -5.02
N TYR A 117 1.05 6.73 -3.86
CA TYR A 117 0.43 6.02 -2.74
C TYR A 117 -0.92 5.45 -3.22
N HIS A 118 -1.05 4.11 -3.22
CA HIS A 118 -2.19 3.37 -3.75
C HIS A 118 -3.05 2.67 -2.67
N GLY A 119 -2.89 3.01 -1.39
CA GLY A 119 -3.79 2.57 -0.30
C GLY A 119 -4.85 3.62 0.01
N LEU A 120 -6.04 3.21 0.52
CA LEU A 120 -7.26 3.94 0.95
C LEU A 120 -7.75 5.17 0.13
N PHE A 121 -6.85 5.96 -0.44
CA PHE A 121 -7.06 7.20 -1.18
C PHE A 121 -6.67 7.11 -2.67
N ALA A 122 -6.34 5.91 -3.16
CA ALA A 122 -5.91 5.66 -4.55
C ALA A 122 -6.98 5.92 -5.61
N SER A 123 -8.24 5.97 -5.19
CA SER A 123 -9.41 6.23 -6.02
C SER A 123 -9.72 7.72 -6.19
N HIS A 124 -8.98 8.61 -5.51
CA HIS A 124 -9.33 10.02 -5.42
C HIS A 124 -8.55 10.92 -6.40
N PRO A 125 -9.10 12.09 -6.80
CA PRO A 125 -8.36 13.08 -7.59
C PRO A 125 -7.14 13.61 -6.84
N ASP A 126 -6.21 14.23 -7.59
CA ASP A 126 -5.01 14.83 -7.04
C ASP A 126 -5.32 15.76 -5.85
N ASN A 127 -4.49 15.67 -4.82
CA ASN A 127 -4.64 16.39 -3.55
C ASN A 127 -4.82 17.91 -3.74
N ASP A 128 -4.22 18.48 -4.79
CA ASP A 128 -4.30 19.91 -5.10
C ASP A 128 -5.72 20.34 -5.52
N THR A 129 -6.44 19.49 -6.25
CA THR A 129 -7.84 19.76 -6.65
C THR A 129 -8.76 19.65 -5.44
N ARG A 130 -8.56 18.61 -4.62
CA ARG A 130 -9.33 18.41 -3.39
C ARG A 130 -9.12 19.59 -2.43
N LEU A 131 -7.89 20.06 -2.27
CA LEU A 131 -7.56 21.18 -1.39
C LEU A 131 -8.31 22.45 -1.77
N GLN A 132 -8.32 22.83 -3.06
CA GLN A 132 -9.03 24.03 -3.52
C GLN A 132 -10.52 24.00 -3.19
N GLN A 133 -11.17 22.84 -3.35
CA GLN A 133 -12.60 22.69 -3.09
C GLN A 133 -12.90 22.59 -1.60
N ALA A 134 -12.10 21.81 -0.85
CA ALA A 134 -12.19 21.69 0.58
C ALA A 134 -12.07 23.05 1.28
N VAL A 135 -11.18 23.93 0.81
CA VAL A 135 -11.06 25.31 1.31
C VAL A 135 -12.36 26.09 1.12
N GLY A 136 -12.96 26.04 -0.08
CA GLY A 136 -14.21 26.74 -0.37
C GLY A 136 -15.38 26.27 0.49
N GLU A 137 -15.54 24.95 0.65
CA GLU A 137 -16.63 24.38 1.46
C GLU A 137 -16.42 24.56 2.95
N ALA A 138 -15.19 24.40 3.45
CA ALA A 138 -14.89 24.62 4.86
C ALA A 138 -15.08 26.09 5.25
N GLN A 139 -14.79 27.05 4.37
CA GLN A 139 -15.06 28.47 4.60
C GLN A 139 -16.55 28.79 4.68
N LYS A 140 -17.38 28.20 3.81
CA LYS A 140 -18.85 28.37 3.87
C LYS A 140 -19.44 27.88 5.19
N ASN A 141 -18.84 26.86 5.77
CA ASN A 141 -19.29 26.20 6.99
C ASN A 141 -18.51 26.66 8.24
N ALA A 142 -17.60 27.62 8.11
CA ALA A 142 -16.81 28.13 9.23
C ALA A 142 -17.72 28.91 10.19
N THR A 143 -17.79 28.46 11.44
CA THR A 143 -18.45 29.21 12.50
C THR A 143 -17.41 29.89 13.40
N PRO A 144 -17.70 31.06 13.99
CA PRO A 144 -16.76 31.78 14.88
C PRO A 144 -16.50 31.08 16.23
N GLN A 145 -17.01 29.86 16.44
CA GLN A 145 -16.90 29.16 17.70
C GLN A 145 -15.55 28.44 17.83
N VAL A 146 -15.09 28.26 19.07
CA VAL A 146 -13.93 27.43 19.37
C VAL A 146 -14.34 25.97 19.17
N HIS A 147 -13.82 25.36 18.11
CA HIS A 147 -14.12 23.98 17.77
C HIS A 147 -13.27 22.99 18.60
N PHE A 148 -13.86 21.85 18.92
CA PHE A 148 -13.18 20.77 19.64
C PHE A 148 -12.19 20.04 18.72
N SER A 149 -10.91 20.03 19.08
CA SER A 149 -9.89 19.32 18.30
C SER A 149 -9.82 17.83 18.64
N GLY A 150 -10.13 17.44 19.88
CA GLY A 150 -9.97 16.08 20.39
C GLY A 150 -8.53 15.57 20.39
N ARG A 151 -7.53 16.46 20.36
CA ARG A 151 -6.13 16.08 20.18
C ARG A 151 -5.61 15.19 21.31
N LYS A 152 -6.00 15.46 22.56
CA LYS A 152 -5.52 14.70 23.73
C LYS A 152 -6.05 13.27 23.69
N GLU A 153 -7.35 13.11 23.45
CA GLU A 153 -8.04 11.83 23.35
C GLU A 153 -7.51 11.03 22.16
N TYR A 154 -7.30 11.70 21.02
CA TYR A 154 -6.70 11.08 19.83
C TYR A 154 -5.29 10.56 20.11
N LEU A 155 -4.43 11.38 20.72
CA LEU A 155 -3.06 10.96 21.04
C LEU A 155 -3.04 9.77 22.01
N ALA A 156 -3.88 9.79 23.04
CA ALA A 156 -4.03 8.67 23.96
C ALA A 156 -4.52 7.39 23.25
N ALA A 157 -5.46 7.51 22.31
CA ALA A 157 -5.96 6.40 21.52
C ALA A 157 -4.93 5.87 20.49
N THR A 158 -3.93 6.68 20.12
CA THR A 158 -2.85 6.26 19.20
C THR A 158 -1.66 5.61 19.89
N GLU A 159 -1.58 5.67 21.22
CA GLU A 159 -0.51 5.02 21.99
C GLU A 159 -0.52 3.50 21.77
N GLY A 160 0.63 2.94 21.41
CA GLY A 160 0.81 1.51 21.19
C GLY A 160 0.24 0.99 19.87
N LEU A 161 -0.34 1.85 19.01
CA LEU A 161 -0.76 1.43 17.68
C LEU A 161 0.45 1.01 16.84
N THR A 162 0.28 -0.07 16.09
CA THR A 162 1.29 -0.54 15.14
C THR A 162 1.53 0.51 14.05
N PHE A 163 2.80 0.79 13.77
CA PHE A 163 3.25 1.71 12.74
C PHE A 163 3.74 0.93 11.51
N ASN A 164 3.20 1.28 10.35
CA ASN A 164 3.47 0.63 9.06
C ASN A 164 2.99 -0.83 9.00
N ASP A 165 3.88 -1.80 9.12
CA ASP A 165 3.58 -3.22 8.99
C ASP A 165 3.30 -3.86 10.37
N SER A 166 2.25 -4.67 10.49
CA SER A 166 2.03 -5.52 11.67
C SER A 166 2.90 -6.78 11.63
N SER A 167 3.34 -7.26 12.79
CA SER A 167 4.07 -8.55 12.91
C SER A 167 3.34 -9.70 12.21
N ASP A 168 2.01 -9.62 12.24
CA ASP A 168 1.07 -10.61 11.73
C ASP A 168 1.01 -10.61 10.20
N GLN A 169 1.42 -9.51 9.55
CA GLN A 169 1.53 -9.37 8.09
C GLN A 169 2.99 -9.45 7.60
N GLY A 170 3.95 -9.54 8.51
CA GLY A 170 5.39 -9.52 8.22
C GLY A 170 5.93 -8.13 7.86
N VAL A 171 7.26 -7.99 7.88
CA VAL A 171 7.97 -6.70 7.78
C VAL A 171 8.96 -6.75 6.61
N VAL A 172 9.04 -5.69 5.81
CA VAL A 172 10.06 -5.56 4.76
C VAL A 172 11.20 -4.64 5.23
N ARG A 173 12.45 -5.12 5.18
CA ARG A 173 13.67 -4.32 5.45
C ARG A 173 14.77 -4.71 4.46
N ASN A 174 15.37 -3.73 3.78
CA ASN A 174 16.46 -3.96 2.80
C ASN A 174 16.12 -5.04 1.76
N ASN A 175 14.90 -4.98 1.21
CA ASN A 175 14.36 -5.97 0.27
C ASN A 175 14.27 -7.41 0.83
N ALA A 176 14.49 -7.61 2.13
CA ALA A 176 14.15 -8.85 2.81
C ALA A 176 12.78 -8.71 3.48
N PHE A 177 11.97 -9.74 3.36
CA PHE A 177 10.72 -9.88 4.09
C PHE A 177 10.89 -10.86 5.24
N TYR A 178 10.33 -10.54 6.39
CA TYR A 178 10.38 -11.34 7.60
C TYR A 178 8.97 -11.52 8.16
N HIS A 179 8.55 -12.75 8.45
CA HIS A 179 7.25 -13.02 9.06
C HIS A 179 7.40 -13.66 10.42
N GLY A 180 6.95 -12.97 11.48
CA GLY A 180 7.26 -13.33 12.86
C GLY A 180 6.58 -14.63 13.28
N ASP A 181 5.27 -14.70 13.03
CA ASP A 181 4.43 -15.84 13.44
C ASP A 181 4.69 -17.08 12.59
N LEU A 182 4.72 -16.93 11.26
CA LEU A 182 5.06 -18.03 10.33
C LEU A 182 6.53 -18.43 10.41
N GLY A 183 7.39 -17.58 10.97
CA GLY A 183 8.74 -17.92 11.35
C GLY A 183 9.74 -18.01 10.20
N PHE A 184 9.55 -17.29 9.09
CA PHE A 184 10.45 -17.33 7.93
C PHE A 184 10.93 -15.95 7.46
N ALA A 185 11.98 -15.95 6.66
CA ALA A 185 12.45 -14.80 5.90
C ALA A 185 12.76 -15.16 4.45
N VAL A 186 12.70 -14.15 3.57
CA VAL A 186 13.06 -14.25 2.14
C VAL A 186 13.67 -12.92 1.68
N GLN A 187 14.76 -12.99 0.91
CA GLN A 187 15.42 -11.85 0.28
C GLN A 187 14.96 -11.71 -1.18
N PHE A 188 14.58 -10.51 -1.57
CA PHE A 188 14.34 -10.13 -2.97
C PHE A 188 15.53 -9.33 -3.53
N PRO A 189 15.65 -9.20 -4.86
CA PRO A 189 16.74 -8.46 -5.47
C PRO A 189 16.71 -6.99 -5.03
N ALA A 190 17.89 -6.40 -4.80
CA ALA A 190 18.04 -5.10 -4.14
C ALA A 190 17.35 -3.93 -4.88
N ASN A 191 17.21 -4.02 -6.20
CA ASN A 191 16.59 -3.00 -7.04
C ASN A 191 15.12 -3.29 -7.37
N TRP A 192 14.51 -4.30 -6.75
CA TRP A 192 13.09 -4.62 -6.95
C TRP A 192 12.22 -3.87 -5.93
N GLN A 193 10.98 -3.58 -6.31
CA GLN A 193 10.00 -2.98 -5.42
C GLN A 193 9.21 -4.09 -4.73
N VAL A 194 9.31 -4.20 -3.41
CA VAL A 194 8.58 -5.20 -2.62
C VAL A 194 7.38 -4.55 -1.95
N HIS A 195 6.21 -5.13 -2.17
CA HIS A 195 4.91 -4.73 -1.64
C HIS A 195 4.38 -5.83 -0.73
N ASN A 196 4.21 -5.49 0.54
CA ASN A 196 3.53 -6.34 1.50
C ASN A 196 2.03 -6.06 1.43
N LEU A 197 1.24 -7.03 0.94
CA LEU A 197 -0.22 -6.94 0.88
C LEU A 197 -0.82 -7.91 1.90
N PRO A 198 -2.06 -7.68 2.39
CA PRO A 198 -2.67 -8.50 3.43
C PRO A 198 -2.70 -10.02 3.15
N THR A 199 -2.69 -10.44 1.88
CA THR A 199 -2.79 -11.85 1.47
C THR A 199 -1.67 -12.31 0.54
N ALA A 200 -0.71 -11.44 0.21
CA ALA A 200 0.36 -11.77 -0.71
C ALA A 200 1.56 -10.85 -0.54
N LEU A 201 2.74 -11.38 -0.81
CA LEU A 201 3.95 -10.59 -0.95
C LEU A 201 4.29 -10.49 -2.43
N VAL A 202 4.44 -9.27 -2.95
CA VAL A 202 4.66 -9.01 -4.37
C VAL A 202 5.97 -8.25 -4.53
N ALA A 203 6.85 -8.69 -5.42
CA ALA A 203 8.07 -7.98 -5.78
C ALA A 203 8.08 -7.69 -7.30
N VAL A 204 8.43 -6.47 -7.70
CA VAL A 204 8.40 -6.03 -9.10
C VAL A 204 9.78 -5.55 -9.54
N SER A 205 10.26 -6.01 -10.69
CA SER A 205 11.54 -5.58 -11.27
C SER A 205 11.53 -4.10 -11.66
N PRO A 206 12.70 -3.45 -11.82
CA PRO A 206 12.78 -2.17 -12.52
C PRO A 206 12.04 -2.22 -13.87
N GLY A 207 11.27 -1.19 -14.20
CA GLY A 207 10.46 -1.13 -15.42
C GLY A 207 9.24 -2.05 -15.47
N GLY A 208 9.03 -2.88 -14.43
CA GLY A 208 7.86 -3.77 -14.32
C GLY A 208 7.84 -4.94 -15.29
N ASP A 209 8.99 -5.36 -15.81
CA ASP A 209 9.10 -6.45 -16.80
C ASP A 209 8.85 -7.83 -16.20
N VAL A 210 9.20 -8.03 -14.92
CA VAL A 210 8.96 -9.25 -14.16
C VAL A 210 8.31 -8.92 -12.82
N GLN A 211 7.30 -9.70 -12.47
CA GLN A 211 6.65 -9.67 -11.17
C GLN A 211 6.81 -11.03 -10.49
N MET A 212 7.30 -11.01 -9.26
CA MET A 212 7.34 -12.16 -8.36
C MET A 212 6.25 -12.01 -7.30
N GLN A 213 5.62 -13.12 -6.95
CA GLN A 213 4.60 -13.21 -5.93
C GLN A 213 4.85 -14.42 -5.05
N MET A 214 4.73 -14.24 -3.74
CA MET A 214 4.70 -15.33 -2.78
C MET A 214 3.28 -15.51 -2.24
N LYS A 215 2.84 -16.77 -2.17
CA LYS A 215 1.57 -17.18 -1.57
C LYS A 215 1.81 -18.29 -0.54
N LEU A 216 0.94 -18.34 0.46
CA LEU A 216 0.87 -19.40 1.44
C LEU A 216 -0.25 -20.38 1.07
N ASP A 217 0.06 -21.67 1.12
CA ASP A 217 -0.91 -22.76 1.15
C ASP A 217 -0.82 -23.45 2.51
N GLU A 218 -1.90 -23.38 3.28
CA GLU A 218 -1.95 -23.88 4.65
C GLU A 218 -2.12 -25.40 4.74
N SER A 219 -2.49 -26.06 3.64
CA SER A 219 -2.78 -27.50 3.62
C SER A 219 -2.29 -28.15 2.33
N PRO A 220 -0.98 -28.08 2.03
CA PRO A 220 -0.41 -28.74 0.87
C PRO A 220 -0.50 -30.26 0.99
N SER A 221 -0.60 -30.93 -0.16
CA SER A 221 -0.62 -32.40 -0.25
C SER A 221 0.58 -32.94 -1.06
N GLY A 222 1.05 -34.13 -0.70
CA GLY A 222 2.18 -34.78 -1.37
C GLY A 222 3.53 -34.14 -1.08
N THR A 223 4.54 -34.50 -1.88
CA THR A 223 5.90 -33.95 -1.79
C THR A 223 6.02 -32.58 -2.47
N PRO A 224 7.05 -31.77 -2.18
CA PRO A 224 7.27 -30.49 -2.87
C PRO A 224 7.36 -30.62 -4.39
N LEU A 225 7.94 -31.70 -4.92
CA LEU A 225 8.01 -31.96 -6.35
C LEU A 225 6.63 -32.26 -6.95
N GLU A 226 5.82 -33.08 -6.28
CA GLU A 226 4.44 -33.36 -6.72
C GLU A 226 3.58 -32.09 -6.65
N TYR A 227 3.75 -31.29 -5.60
CA TYR A 227 3.09 -30.00 -5.47
C TYR A 227 3.48 -29.06 -6.62
N ALA A 228 4.78 -28.88 -6.86
CA ALA A 228 5.30 -28.03 -7.94
C ALA A 228 4.82 -28.51 -9.32
N ARG A 229 4.71 -29.83 -9.54
CA ARG A 229 4.12 -30.41 -10.76
C ARG A 229 2.67 -30.00 -10.95
N ARG A 230 1.84 -30.09 -9.90
CA ARG A 230 0.42 -29.68 -9.97
C ARG A 230 0.26 -28.18 -10.17
N PHE A 231 1.15 -27.38 -9.57
CA PHE A 231 1.12 -25.93 -9.64
C PHE A 231 1.58 -25.40 -11.01
N ALA A 232 2.76 -25.83 -11.48
CA ALA A 232 3.39 -25.31 -12.70
C ALA A 232 2.97 -26.08 -13.96
N GLY A 233 2.25 -27.19 -13.83
CA GLY A 233 1.78 -28.01 -14.95
C GLY A 233 2.77 -29.07 -15.41
N TYR A 234 2.28 -29.98 -16.26
CA TYR A 234 3.03 -31.19 -16.65
C TYR A 234 4.31 -30.92 -17.44
N SER A 235 4.34 -29.85 -18.24
CA SER A 235 5.50 -29.48 -19.06
C SER A 235 6.59 -28.72 -18.31
N ALA A 236 6.35 -28.36 -17.04
CA ALA A 236 7.34 -27.65 -16.24
C ALA A 236 8.58 -28.52 -15.97
N GLN A 237 9.75 -27.91 -16.09
CA GLN A 237 10.99 -28.52 -15.60
C GLN A 237 11.03 -28.38 -14.09
N LEU A 238 11.25 -29.48 -13.37
CA LEU A 238 11.29 -29.50 -11.91
C LEU A 238 12.66 -29.95 -11.42
N ARG A 239 13.12 -29.35 -10.32
CA ARG A 239 14.35 -29.75 -9.62
C ARG A 239 14.09 -29.72 -8.11
N GLY A 240 14.48 -30.78 -7.40
CA GLY A 240 14.42 -30.78 -5.93
C GLY A 240 15.33 -29.71 -5.32
N LEU A 241 14.91 -29.14 -4.20
CA LEU A 241 15.63 -28.11 -3.48
C LEU A 241 15.70 -28.49 -1.99
N ASP A 242 16.88 -28.34 -1.39
CA ASP A 242 17.05 -28.42 0.06
C ASP A 242 17.60 -27.06 0.54
N LEU A 243 16.92 -26.45 1.51
CA LEU A 243 17.31 -25.18 2.11
C LEU A 243 17.57 -25.40 3.60
N ASN A 244 18.73 -25.98 3.92
CA ASN A 244 19.16 -26.26 5.29
C ASN A 244 18.13 -27.07 6.09
N GLY A 245 17.62 -28.15 5.50
CA GLY A 245 16.61 -29.01 6.11
C GLY A 245 15.15 -28.64 5.82
N LEU A 246 14.90 -27.53 5.10
CA LEU A 246 13.61 -27.28 4.48
C LEU A 246 13.55 -27.92 3.10
N SER A 247 12.59 -28.81 2.88
CA SER A 247 12.39 -29.45 1.57
C SER A 247 11.62 -28.53 0.63
N GLY A 248 12.06 -28.48 -0.62
CA GLY A 248 11.41 -27.68 -1.65
C GLY A 248 11.58 -28.25 -3.05
N ALA A 249 11.03 -27.53 -4.02
CA ALA A 249 11.22 -27.81 -5.44
C ALA A 249 11.23 -26.50 -6.22
N LEU A 250 12.16 -26.38 -7.17
CA LEU A 250 12.14 -25.36 -8.21
C LEU A 250 11.27 -25.83 -9.38
N PHE A 251 10.58 -24.89 -10.01
CA PHE A 251 9.85 -25.13 -11.25
C PHE A 251 10.17 -24.05 -12.29
N GLU A 252 10.17 -24.44 -13.56
CA GLU A 252 10.41 -23.53 -14.67
C GLU A 252 9.59 -23.93 -15.90
N GLN A 253 8.95 -22.93 -16.53
CA GLN A 253 8.19 -23.02 -17.76
C GLN A 253 8.34 -21.69 -18.54
N SER A 254 7.94 -21.67 -19.81
CA SER A 254 8.12 -20.53 -20.72
C SER A 254 7.64 -19.16 -20.19
N SER A 255 6.57 -19.13 -19.39
CA SER A 255 5.98 -17.88 -18.87
C SER A 255 6.00 -17.77 -17.34
N THR A 256 6.55 -18.77 -16.65
CA THR A 256 6.60 -18.77 -15.18
C THR A 256 7.77 -19.59 -14.66
N LEU A 257 8.43 -19.11 -13.61
CA LEU A 257 9.45 -19.88 -12.88
C LEU A 257 9.46 -19.49 -11.41
N GLY A 258 10.02 -20.34 -10.57
CA GLY A 258 10.07 -20.09 -9.13
C GLY A 258 10.28 -21.35 -8.32
N GLY A 259 9.74 -21.40 -7.11
CA GLY A 259 9.83 -22.58 -6.28
C GLY A 259 8.78 -22.66 -5.19
N VAL A 260 8.70 -23.85 -4.63
CA VAL A 260 7.81 -24.21 -3.52
C VAL A 260 8.67 -24.71 -2.38
N ILE A 261 8.50 -24.16 -1.18
CA ILE A 261 9.20 -24.57 0.03
C ILE A 261 8.20 -25.06 1.05
N PHE A 262 8.44 -26.22 1.65
CA PHE A 262 7.61 -26.76 2.72
C PHE A 262 8.24 -26.44 4.07
N MET A 263 7.44 -25.85 4.97
CA MET A 263 7.82 -25.53 6.33
C MET A 263 6.58 -25.59 7.22
N ASN A 264 6.67 -26.20 8.40
CA ASN A 264 5.57 -26.29 9.38
C ASN A 264 4.24 -26.85 8.83
N LYS A 265 4.30 -27.85 7.94
CA LYS A 265 3.14 -28.43 7.21
C LYS A 265 2.42 -27.47 6.25
N GLN A 266 3.01 -26.32 5.96
CA GLN A 266 2.52 -25.35 4.98
C GLN A 266 3.45 -25.33 3.77
N ALA A 267 2.96 -24.83 2.64
CA ALA A 267 3.75 -24.60 1.44
C ALA A 267 3.81 -23.12 1.09
N PHE A 268 5.03 -22.63 0.90
CA PHE A 268 5.34 -21.27 0.47
C PHE A 268 5.66 -21.32 -1.02
N VAL A 269 4.79 -20.73 -1.84
CA VAL A 269 4.91 -20.76 -3.30
C VAL A 269 5.39 -19.40 -3.77
N LEU A 270 6.64 -19.32 -4.22
CA LEU A 270 7.23 -18.13 -4.81
C LEU A 270 7.24 -18.33 -6.33
N GLN A 271 6.44 -17.55 -7.05
CA GLN A 271 6.34 -17.59 -8.51
C GLN A 271 6.73 -16.25 -9.12
N ALA A 272 7.42 -16.27 -10.25
CA ALA A 272 7.67 -15.09 -11.06
C ALA A 272 7.08 -15.26 -12.47
N ARG A 273 6.54 -14.17 -13.01
CA ARG A 273 6.02 -14.07 -14.37
C ARG A 273 6.60 -12.83 -15.03
N GLY A 274 6.99 -12.96 -16.30
CA GLY A 274 7.43 -11.85 -17.13
C GLY A 274 6.34 -11.42 -18.10
N LYS A 275 6.45 -10.21 -18.65
CA LYS A 275 5.63 -9.74 -19.79
C LYS A 275 5.72 -10.70 -21.00
N ASP A 276 6.91 -11.28 -21.18
CA ASP A 276 7.21 -12.33 -22.15
C ASP A 276 8.32 -13.25 -21.61
N SER A 277 8.63 -14.30 -22.36
CA SER A 277 9.63 -15.30 -21.98
C SER A 277 11.07 -14.77 -21.96
N ASN A 278 11.39 -13.76 -22.78
CA ASN A 278 12.76 -13.20 -22.85
C ASN A 278 13.02 -12.34 -21.62
N ASN A 279 12.04 -11.52 -21.25
CA ASN A 279 12.06 -10.73 -20.02
C ASN A 279 12.19 -11.65 -18.81
N LEU A 280 11.39 -12.71 -18.72
CA LEU A 280 11.50 -13.66 -17.60
C LEU A 280 12.87 -14.36 -17.57
N ALA A 281 13.40 -14.76 -18.72
CA ALA A 281 14.72 -15.39 -18.81
C ALA A 281 15.85 -14.46 -18.34
N ALA A 282 15.77 -13.15 -18.61
CA ALA A 282 16.77 -12.17 -18.18
C ALA A 282 16.88 -12.05 -16.65
N TYR A 283 15.79 -12.31 -15.91
CA TYR A 283 15.74 -12.25 -14.44
C TYR A 283 15.77 -13.63 -13.77
N ARG A 284 15.99 -14.70 -14.54
CA ARG A 284 15.91 -16.10 -14.07
C ARG A 284 16.72 -16.36 -12.79
N GLU A 285 18.00 -16.00 -12.78
CA GLU A 285 18.85 -16.23 -11.59
C GLU A 285 18.42 -15.37 -10.41
N ALA A 286 18.05 -14.10 -10.62
CA ALA A 286 17.58 -13.23 -9.54
C ALA A 286 16.32 -13.79 -8.83
N VAL A 287 15.41 -14.39 -9.61
CA VAL A 287 14.23 -15.06 -9.04
C VAL A 287 14.65 -16.31 -8.25
N PHE A 288 15.49 -17.18 -8.83
CA PHE A 288 15.92 -18.39 -8.12
C PHE A 288 16.77 -18.11 -6.89
N ASP A 289 17.59 -17.06 -6.88
CA ASP A 289 18.32 -16.62 -5.71
C ASP A 289 17.37 -16.15 -4.60
N SER A 290 16.28 -15.48 -4.97
CA SER A 290 15.22 -15.13 -4.02
C SER A 290 14.56 -16.38 -3.43
N VAL A 291 14.25 -17.39 -4.25
CA VAL A 291 13.72 -18.68 -3.76
C VAL A 291 14.71 -19.38 -2.82
N ARG A 292 16.00 -19.42 -3.18
CA ARG A 292 17.07 -20.05 -2.39
C ARG A 292 17.37 -19.30 -1.09
N SER A 293 17.03 -18.01 -1.02
CA SER A 293 17.19 -17.22 0.19
C SER A 293 16.15 -17.53 1.28
N PHE A 294 15.10 -18.30 0.96
CA PHE A 294 14.07 -18.66 1.93
C PHE A 294 14.68 -19.45 3.08
N HIS A 295 14.44 -19.02 4.32
CA HIS A 295 14.91 -19.73 5.50
C HIS A 295 14.03 -19.46 6.72
N ALA A 296 14.12 -20.34 7.72
CA ALA A 296 13.50 -20.11 9.03
C ALA A 296 14.20 -18.96 9.77
N LEU A 297 13.44 -18.09 10.44
CA LEU A 297 13.97 -16.94 11.15
C LEU A 297 15.01 -17.34 12.21
N THR A 298 16.17 -16.70 12.12
CA THR A 298 17.19 -16.75 13.16
C THR A 298 16.76 -15.95 14.40
N ASN A 299 17.41 -16.20 15.54
CA ASN A 299 17.16 -15.43 16.76
C ASN A 299 17.48 -13.93 16.61
N ALA A 300 18.39 -13.58 15.69
CA ALA A 300 18.69 -12.19 15.39
C ALA A 300 17.55 -11.53 14.60
N GLU A 301 17.02 -12.23 13.60
CA GLU A 301 15.95 -11.72 12.74
C GLU A 301 14.60 -11.65 13.46
N ARG A 302 14.31 -12.56 14.41
CA ARG A 302 13.10 -12.44 15.25
C ARG A 302 13.00 -11.10 15.99
N ARG A 303 14.14 -10.45 16.27
CA ARG A 303 14.16 -9.10 16.85
C ARG A 303 13.80 -8.02 15.83
N LEU A 304 14.01 -8.27 14.55
CA LEU A 304 13.64 -7.38 13.44
C LEU A 304 12.15 -7.45 13.10
N VAL A 305 11.45 -8.52 13.51
CA VAL A 305 10.00 -8.70 13.22
C VAL A 305 9.08 -8.14 14.30
N LYS A 306 9.64 -7.54 15.35
CA LYS A 306 8.80 -6.81 16.32
C LYS A 306 8.11 -5.64 15.60
N PRO A 307 6.79 -5.50 15.74
CA PRO A 307 6.07 -4.41 15.10
C PRO A 307 6.59 -3.10 15.67
N LEU A 308 6.79 -2.14 14.79
CA LEU A 308 7.06 -0.79 15.24
C LEU A 308 5.77 -0.23 15.84
N THR A 309 5.86 0.49 16.94
CA THR A 309 4.67 1.04 17.60
C THR A 309 4.80 2.54 17.81
N LEU A 310 3.66 3.22 17.75
CA LEU A 310 3.54 4.64 18.05
C LEU A 310 3.58 4.86 19.56
N HIS A 311 4.42 5.80 19.99
CA HIS A 311 4.46 6.25 21.36
C HIS A 311 4.35 7.77 21.43
N VAL A 312 3.60 8.27 22.40
CA VAL A 312 3.46 9.69 22.70
C VAL A 312 4.44 10.04 23.81
N ILE A 313 5.35 10.98 23.51
CA ILE A 313 6.27 11.56 24.49
C ILE A 313 6.00 13.06 24.63
N THR A 314 6.39 13.62 25.77
CA THR A 314 6.41 15.07 25.96
C THR A 314 7.75 15.63 25.52
N ALA A 315 7.74 16.50 24.52
CA ALA A 315 8.94 17.14 23.98
C ALA A 315 9.65 17.98 25.06
N GLN A 316 10.95 17.78 25.17
CA GLN A 316 11.82 18.49 26.11
C GLN A 316 12.42 19.74 25.47
N ARG A 317 13.06 20.57 26.30
CA ARG A 317 13.79 21.74 25.80
C ARG A 317 14.98 21.29 24.96
N GLY A 318 15.02 21.73 23.70
CA GLY A 318 16.11 21.43 22.77
C GLY A 318 15.90 20.14 21.96
N ASP A 319 14.78 19.45 22.13
CA ASP A 319 14.43 18.32 21.26
C ASP A 319 14.27 18.81 19.82
N THR A 320 14.82 18.03 18.89
CA THR A 320 14.59 18.18 17.45
C THR A 320 14.24 16.83 16.86
N PHE A 321 13.47 16.80 15.77
CA PHE A 321 13.18 15.53 15.08
C PHE A 321 14.45 14.87 14.55
N ALA A 322 15.45 15.64 14.12
CA ALA A 322 16.77 15.13 13.77
C ALA A 322 17.47 14.44 14.96
N GLY A 323 17.34 14.99 16.17
CA GLY A 323 17.86 14.39 17.39
C GLY A 323 17.14 13.10 17.77
N LEU A 324 15.80 13.13 17.74
CA LEU A 324 14.95 11.97 18.04
C LEU A 324 15.13 10.83 17.01
N ALA A 325 15.38 11.18 15.75
CA ALA A 325 15.60 10.24 14.65
C ALA A 325 16.82 9.34 14.84
N LYS A 326 17.88 9.82 15.52
CA LYS A 326 19.14 9.07 15.71
C LYS A 326 18.94 7.72 16.39
N ASN A 327 17.94 7.62 17.28
CA ASN A 327 17.64 6.41 18.04
C ASN A 327 16.38 5.70 17.51
N SER A 328 15.83 6.16 16.38
CA SER A 328 14.61 5.59 15.82
C SER A 328 14.90 4.31 15.04
N PRO A 329 14.05 3.28 15.15
CA PRO A 329 14.16 2.07 14.32
C PRO A 329 13.86 2.31 12.83
N LEU A 330 13.41 3.51 12.46
CA LEU A 330 13.10 3.90 11.07
C LEU A 330 14.35 4.23 10.23
N GLY A 331 15.55 4.18 10.81
CA GLY A 331 16.81 4.34 10.07
C GLY A 331 16.98 5.74 9.46
N GLN A 332 17.52 5.80 8.24
CA GLN A 332 17.90 7.07 7.59
C GLN A 332 16.70 7.99 7.29
N SER A 333 15.51 7.42 7.12
CA SER A 333 14.27 8.16 6.83
C SER A 333 13.52 8.60 8.10
N ALA A 334 14.04 8.28 9.29
CA ALA A 334 13.35 8.51 10.56
C ALA A 334 12.93 9.97 10.77
N GLU A 335 13.81 10.92 10.47
CA GLU A 335 13.54 12.35 10.68
C GLU A 335 12.32 12.83 9.89
N SER A 336 12.24 12.47 8.60
CA SER A 336 11.12 12.88 7.75
C SER A 336 9.81 12.22 8.17
N TYR A 337 9.84 10.94 8.59
CA TYR A 337 8.67 10.25 9.12
C TYR A 337 8.17 10.85 10.43
N LEU A 338 9.08 11.16 11.36
CA LEU A 338 8.72 11.78 12.64
C LEU A 338 8.08 13.16 12.42
N ARG A 339 8.58 13.96 11.47
CA ARG A 339 7.93 15.23 11.10
C ARG A 339 6.56 15.01 10.47
N LEU A 340 6.42 14.04 9.58
CA LEU A 340 5.15 13.76 8.90
C LEU A 340 4.06 13.37 9.90
N ILE A 341 4.31 12.39 10.77
CA ILE A 341 3.31 11.90 11.73
C ILE A 341 2.92 12.98 12.76
N ASN A 342 3.75 13.99 12.98
CA ASN A 342 3.47 15.10 13.89
C ASN A 342 2.94 16.38 13.20
N ALA A 343 2.62 16.33 11.90
CA ALA A 343 2.21 17.51 11.12
C ALA A 343 3.25 18.66 11.21
N ARG A 344 4.52 18.30 11.00
CA ARG A 344 5.70 19.19 11.02
C ARG A 344 6.57 19.06 9.77
N TYR A 345 6.12 18.31 8.77
CA TYR A 345 6.85 18.17 7.52
C TYR A 345 6.86 19.50 6.72
N PRO A 346 7.96 19.87 6.03
CA PRO A 346 9.26 19.19 6.00
C PRO A 346 10.26 19.63 7.08
N ASP A 347 10.08 20.82 7.68
CA ASP A 347 11.13 21.50 8.46
C ASP A 347 10.69 21.94 9.87
N GLY A 348 9.46 21.62 10.27
CA GLY A 348 8.94 21.96 11.58
C GLY A 348 9.61 21.17 12.71
N GLU A 349 9.66 21.77 13.90
CA GLU A 349 10.27 21.19 15.10
C GLU A 349 9.28 21.15 16.27
N PRO A 350 9.47 20.26 17.26
CA PRO A 350 8.58 20.13 18.40
C PRO A 350 8.73 21.31 19.36
N GLN A 351 7.63 21.74 19.98
CA GLN A 351 7.67 22.76 21.02
C GLN A 351 7.85 22.11 22.40
N THR A 352 8.58 22.77 23.30
CA THR A 352 8.76 22.25 24.67
C THR A 352 7.42 22.08 25.37
N GLY A 353 7.19 20.90 25.96
CA GLY A 353 5.93 20.53 26.61
C GLY A 353 4.86 19.99 25.65
N GLU A 354 5.10 20.02 24.34
CA GLU A 354 4.17 19.47 23.36
C GLU A 354 4.18 17.93 23.39
N PRO A 355 3.01 17.27 23.43
CA PRO A 355 2.95 15.83 23.22
C PRO A 355 3.17 15.52 21.72
N ILE A 356 4.19 14.72 21.43
CA ILE A 356 4.57 14.32 20.08
C ILE A 356 4.63 12.80 19.96
N LYS A 357 4.33 12.30 18.77
CA LYS A 357 4.43 10.88 18.41
C LYS A 357 5.86 10.54 17.99
N ILE A 358 6.37 9.41 18.44
CA ILE A 358 7.60 8.78 17.98
C ILE A 358 7.33 7.31 17.66
N VAL A 359 8.28 6.67 16.97
CA VAL A 359 8.21 5.25 16.61
C VAL A 359 9.30 4.50 17.36
N ARG A 360 8.95 3.36 17.98
CA ARG A 360 9.87 2.47 18.68
C ARG A 360 9.73 1.02 18.25
#